data_AF-A0A1F2X0F6-F1
#
_entry.id   AF-A0A1F2X0F6-F1
#
_cell.length_a   1.000
_cell.length_b   1.000
_cell.length_c   1.000
_cell.angle_alpha   90.00
_cell.angle_beta   90.00
_cell.angle_gamma   90.00
#
_symmetry.space_group_name_H-M   'P 1'
#
loop_
_entity.id
_entity.type
_entity.pdbx_description
1 polymer ?
#
loop_
_entity_poly.entity_id
_entity_poly.type
_entity_poly.pdbx_seq_one_letter_code
_entity_poly.pdbx_strand_id
1 'polypeptide(L)'
;MGARAHLGGTYVCMEGPQFSTLAESKLYKSWGMDVIGMTNLQEAKLAREAEMCYTTIALVTDYDCWHPEHENVTVDMIVSNLQRNAKMAKRLTAEAVGRVPAERGCACASALSTAIITSPDAIPAETKRDLAPIIGKYVK
;
A
#
# COMPACT_ATOMS: atom_id res chain seq x y z
N MET A 1 1.94 -7.33 -21.51
CA MET A 1 0.81 -8.01 -20.85
C MET A 1 -0.59 -7.61 -21.34
N GLY A 2 -0.77 -6.69 -22.31
CA GLY A 2 -2.11 -6.37 -22.86
C GLY A 2 -3.11 -5.70 -21.90
N ALA A 3 -2.82 -5.66 -20.59
CA ALA A 3 -3.59 -4.95 -19.59
C ALA A 3 -3.34 -3.45 -19.65
N ARG A 4 -4.40 -2.66 -19.50
CA ARG A 4 -4.29 -1.21 -19.31
C ARG A 4 -3.74 -0.94 -17.91
N ALA A 5 -2.70 -0.12 -17.84
CA ALA A 5 -2.12 0.31 -16.58
C ALA A 5 -2.13 1.85 -16.50
N HIS A 6 -2.24 2.35 -15.29
CA HIS A 6 -2.13 3.77 -14.97
C HIS A 6 -0.93 3.95 -14.04
N LEU A 7 -0.03 4.88 -14.38
CA LEU A 7 1.10 5.22 -13.53
C LEU A 7 0.74 6.43 -12.68
N GLY A 8 0.95 6.31 -11.38
CA GLY A 8 0.56 7.31 -10.39
C GLY A 8 -0.87 7.11 -9.89
N GLY A 9 -1.37 8.14 -9.21
CA GLY A 9 -2.67 8.16 -8.56
C GLY A 9 -2.57 8.20 -7.03
N THR A 10 -3.60 8.72 -6.39
CA THR A 10 -3.69 8.84 -4.94
C THR A 10 -4.64 7.78 -4.37
N TYR A 11 -4.10 6.98 -3.46
CA TYR A 11 -4.84 5.93 -2.75
C TYR A 11 -5.39 6.47 -1.44
N VAL A 12 -6.70 6.32 -1.22
CA VAL A 12 -7.34 6.52 0.08
C VAL A 12 -7.53 5.18 0.78
N CYS A 13 -7.05 5.10 2.02
CA CYS A 13 -7.28 3.95 2.88
C CYS A 13 -8.40 4.27 3.85
N MET A 14 -9.49 3.51 3.79
CA MET A 14 -10.55 3.53 4.80
C MET A 14 -10.41 2.31 5.73
N GLU A 15 -11.11 2.33 6.86
CA GLU A 15 -11.04 1.21 7.82
C GLU A 15 -11.73 -0.07 7.30
N GLY A 16 -12.95 0.05 6.75
CA GLY A 16 -13.80 -1.11 6.45
C GLY A 16 -14.38 -1.77 7.71
N PRO A 17 -15.00 -2.97 7.61
CA PRO A 17 -15.16 -3.81 6.41
C PRO A 17 -16.29 -3.37 5.48
N GLN A 18 -17.14 -2.43 5.91
CA GLN A 18 -18.21 -1.91 5.06
C GLN A 18 -17.63 -1.06 3.93
N PHE A 19 -18.27 -1.13 2.76
CA PHE A 19 -17.99 -0.19 1.68
C PHE A 19 -18.44 1.22 2.04
N SER A 20 -17.86 2.20 1.36
CA SER A 20 -18.24 3.60 1.51
C SER A 20 -19.71 3.82 1.19
N THR A 21 -20.32 4.77 1.86
CA THR A 21 -21.56 5.42 1.41
C THR A 21 -21.31 6.30 0.19
N LEU A 22 -22.39 6.67 -0.52
CA LEU A 22 -22.30 7.59 -1.66
C LEU A 22 -21.71 8.95 -1.27
N ALA A 23 -22.00 9.42 -0.04
CA ALA A 23 -21.48 10.68 0.47
C ALA A 23 -19.97 10.63 0.68
N GLU A 24 -19.47 9.55 1.28
CA GLU A 24 -18.03 9.32 1.47
C GLU A 24 -17.30 9.19 0.13
N SER A 25 -17.85 8.41 -0.81
CA SER A 25 -17.25 8.26 -2.14
C SER A 25 -17.14 9.59 -2.89
N LYS A 26 -18.17 10.44 -2.80
CA LYS A 26 -18.14 11.80 -3.37
C LYS A 26 -17.13 12.71 -2.67
N LEU A 27 -16.98 12.58 -1.35
CA LEU A 27 -15.97 13.31 -0.58
C LEU A 27 -14.55 12.91 -1.00
N TYR A 28 -14.24 11.61 -1.06
CA TYR A 28 -12.91 11.15 -1.48
C TYR A 28 -12.58 11.57 -2.90
N LYS A 29 -13.58 11.55 -3.80
CA LYS A 29 -13.42 12.06 -5.17
C LYS A 29 -13.15 13.57 -5.18
N SER A 30 -13.80 14.35 -4.31
CA SER A 30 -13.56 15.80 -4.22
C SER A 30 -12.18 16.14 -3.64
N TRP A 31 -11.58 15.23 -2.86
CA TRP A 31 -10.17 15.31 -2.45
C TRP A 31 -9.18 14.94 -3.56
N GLY A 32 -9.65 14.46 -4.72
CA GLY A 32 -8.80 14.01 -5.82
C GLY A 32 -8.23 12.61 -5.62
N MET A 33 -8.87 11.75 -4.81
CA MET A 33 -8.45 10.36 -4.66
C MET A 33 -8.83 9.55 -5.92
N ASP A 34 -7.92 8.70 -6.39
CA ASP A 34 -8.08 7.90 -7.60
C ASP A 34 -8.58 6.49 -7.30
N VAL A 35 -8.10 5.89 -6.21
CA VAL A 35 -8.44 4.52 -5.79
C VAL A 35 -8.67 4.47 -4.29
N ILE A 36 -9.59 3.59 -3.87
CA ILE A 36 -9.92 3.33 -2.47
C ILE A 36 -9.62 1.88 -2.12
N GLY A 37 -9.19 1.63 -0.89
CA GLY A 37 -9.11 0.30 -0.32
C GLY A 37 -8.92 0.36 1.20
N MET A 38 -8.51 -0.76 1.81
CA MET A 38 -8.54 -0.91 3.27
C MET A 38 -7.22 -1.38 3.90
N THR A 39 -6.13 -1.54 3.13
CA THR A 39 -4.93 -2.26 3.62
C THR A 39 -3.61 -1.50 3.57
N ASN A 40 -3.37 -0.64 2.57
CA ASN A 40 -2.00 -0.18 2.30
C ASN A 40 -1.48 0.95 3.21
N LEU A 41 -2.33 1.66 3.97
CA LEU A 41 -1.86 2.82 4.77
C LEU A 41 -0.83 2.44 5.83
N GLN A 42 -1.19 1.50 6.71
CA GLN A 42 -0.29 1.11 7.80
C GLN A 42 0.87 0.26 7.27
N GLU A 43 0.63 -0.55 6.24
CA GLU A 43 1.68 -1.33 5.56
C GLU A 43 2.78 -0.43 4.97
N ALA A 44 2.40 0.64 4.25
CA ALA A 44 3.36 1.56 3.65
C ALA A 44 4.17 2.34 4.71
N LYS A 45 3.54 2.73 5.82
CA LYS A 45 4.21 3.40 6.95
C LYS A 45 5.21 2.48 7.63
N LEU A 46 4.80 1.26 7.97
CA LEU A 46 5.68 0.26 8.60
C LEU A 46 6.83 -0.14 7.69
N ALA A 47 6.59 -0.33 6.40
CA ALA A 47 7.65 -0.61 5.43
C ALA A 47 8.68 0.53 5.36
N ARG A 48 8.22 1.79 5.49
CA ARG A 48 9.11 2.96 5.54
C ARG A 48 9.96 2.96 6.81
N GLU A 49 9.37 2.67 7.97
CA GLU A 49 10.11 2.57 9.24
C GLU A 49 11.14 1.43 9.20
N ALA A 50 10.80 0.31 8.55
CA ALA A 50 11.70 -0.83 8.34
C ALA A 50 12.75 -0.63 7.22
N GLU A 51 12.87 0.58 6.66
CA GLU A 51 13.80 0.91 5.57
C GLU A 51 13.65 0.01 4.31
N MET A 52 12.43 -0.43 4.03
CA MET A 52 12.06 -1.25 2.89
C MET A 52 11.57 -0.37 1.72
N CYS A 53 11.94 -0.75 0.49
CA CYS A 53 11.33 -0.16 -0.69
C CYS A 53 9.91 -0.70 -0.83
N TYR A 54 8.92 0.18 -0.84
CA TYR A 54 7.52 -0.18 -0.89
C TYR A 54 6.84 0.46 -2.10
N THR A 55 6.06 -0.32 -2.84
CA THR A 55 5.21 0.15 -3.93
C THR A 55 3.93 -0.68 -3.98
N THR A 56 2.84 -0.06 -4.41
CA THR A 56 1.54 -0.71 -4.53
C THR A 56 1.17 -0.93 -5.99
N ILE A 57 0.61 -2.10 -6.29
CA ILE A 57 -0.09 -2.37 -7.54
C ILE A 57 -1.57 -2.50 -7.19
N ALA A 58 -2.33 -1.44 -7.38
CA ALA A 58 -3.77 -1.43 -7.12
C ALA A 58 -4.52 -2.06 -8.30
N LEU A 59 -5.31 -3.10 -8.01
CA LEU A 59 -6.08 -3.83 -9.02
C LEU A 59 -7.55 -3.44 -8.90
N VAL A 60 -7.99 -2.52 -9.76
CA VAL A 60 -9.36 -2.00 -9.75
C VAL A 60 -10.35 -3.15 -10.02
N THR A 61 -11.29 -3.36 -9.08
CA THR A 61 -12.34 -4.38 -9.18
C THR A 61 -13.68 -3.81 -9.64
N ASP A 62 -13.95 -2.57 -9.26
CA ASP A 62 -15.20 -1.84 -9.46
C ASP A 62 -14.97 -0.34 -9.24
N TYR A 63 -16.03 0.45 -9.34
CA TYR A 63 -15.97 1.91 -9.25
C TYR A 63 -16.33 2.46 -7.87
N ASP A 64 -16.39 1.66 -6.80
CA ASP A 64 -17.03 2.05 -5.54
C ASP A 64 -18.48 2.53 -5.79
N CYS A 65 -19.18 3.07 -4.79
CA CYS A 65 -20.60 3.40 -4.91
C CYS A 65 -20.91 4.75 -5.57
N TRP A 66 -19.92 5.51 -6.05
CA TRP A 66 -20.17 6.82 -6.68
C TRP A 66 -20.72 6.71 -8.10
N HIS A 67 -20.46 5.61 -8.80
CA HIS A 67 -20.84 5.49 -10.20
C HIS A 67 -22.35 5.25 -10.32
N PRO A 68 -23.09 5.95 -11.20
CA PRO A 68 -24.54 5.77 -11.37
C PRO A 68 -24.94 4.33 -11.72
N GLU A 69 -24.04 3.57 -12.35
CA GLU A 69 -24.23 2.15 -12.67
C GLU A 69 -23.79 1.20 -11.54
N HIS A 70 -23.50 1.69 -10.33
CA HIS A 70 -23.06 0.84 -9.22
C HIS A 70 -24.12 -0.21 -8.83
N GLU A 71 -25.40 0.06 -9.06
CA GLU A 71 -26.48 -0.94 -8.90
C GLU A 71 -26.30 -2.18 -9.80
N ASN A 72 -25.48 -2.10 -10.85
CA ASN A 72 -25.12 -3.22 -11.73
C ASN A 72 -23.87 -3.99 -11.25
N VAL A 73 -23.18 -3.52 -10.20
CA VAL A 73 -21.98 -4.18 -9.66
C VAL A 73 -22.42 -5.28 -8.70
N THR A 74 -22.54 -6.50 -9.21
CA THR A 74 -22.87 -7.68 -8.39
C THR A 74 -21.62 -8.27 -7.73
N VAL A 75 -21.83 -8.99 -6.61
CA VAL A 75 -20.76 -9.76 -5.94
C VAL A 75 -20.06 -10.71 -6.93
N ASP A 76 -20.81 -11.35 -7.82
CA ASP A 76 -20.25 -12.26 -8.83
C ASP A 76 -19.31 -11.53 -9.80
N MET A 77 -19.65 -10.30 -10.22
CA MET A 77 -18.78 -9.49 -11.06
C MET A 77 -17.49 -9.10 -10.33
N ILE A 78 -17.58 -8.72 -9.05
CA ILE A 78 -16.42 -8.42 -8.20
C ILE A 78 -15.52 -9.65 -8.10
N VAL A 79 -16.07 -10.82 -7.78
CA VAL A 79 -15.31 -12.08 -7.64
C VAL A 79 -14.64 -12.46 -8.96
N SER A 80 -15.35 -12.36 -10.09
CA SER A 80 -14.80 -12.64 -11.42
C SER A 80 -13.64 -11.70 -11.78
N ASN A 81 -13.81 -10.39 -11.54
CA ASN A 81 -12.74 -9.40 -11.73
C ASN A 81 -11.55 -9.67 -10.81
N LEU A 82 -11.79 -10.01 -9.54
CA LEU A 82 -10.75 -10.34 -8.57
C LEU A 82 -9.93 -11.57 -9.00
N GLN A 83 -10.57 -12.63 -9.49
CA GLN A 83 -9.86 -13.82 -10.00
C GLN A 83 -9.00 -13.49 -11.23
N ARG A 84 -9.52 -12.66 -12.15
CA ARG A 84 -8.75 -12.20 -13.32
C ARG A 84 -7.55 -11.35 -12.88
N ASN A 85 -7.78 -10.42 -11.96
CA ASN A 85 -6.77 -9.55 -11.39
C ASN A 85 -5.69 -10.34 -10.64
N ALA A 86 -6.05 -11.38 -9.89
CA ALA A 86 -5.09 -12.24 -9.19
C ALA A 86 -4.13 -12.97 -10.15
N LYS A 87 -4.63 -13.45 -11.30
CA LYS A 87 -3.77 -14.07 -12.34
C LYS A 87 -2.79 -13.04 -12.92
N MET A 88 -3.27 -11.83 -13.20
CA MET A 88 -2.45 -10.73 -13.70
C MET A 88 -1.38 -10.33 -12.69
N ALA A 89 -1.76 -10.18 -11.41
CA ALA A 89 -0.87 -9.82 -10.32
C ALA A 89 0.29 -10.81 -10.19
N LYS A 90 0.02 -12.12 -10.18
CA LYS A 90 1.06 -13.15 -10.09
C LYS A 90 2.10 -13.02 -11.21
N ARG A 91 1.63 -12.82 -12.45
CA ARG A 91 2.53 -12.65 -13.60
C ARG A 91 3.33 -11.35 -13.49
N LEU A 92 2.67 -10.25 -13.12
CA LEU A 92 3.30 -8.94 -12.99
C LEU A 92 4.36 -8.94 -11.89
N THR A 93 4.08 -9.53 -10.74
CA THR A 93 5.04 -9.67 -9.65
C THR A 93 6.25 -10.50 -10.09
N ALA A 94 6.06 -11.62 -10.80
CA ALA A 94 7.17 -12.43 -11.30
C ALA A 94 8.06 -11.66 -12.27
N GLU A 95 7.48 -10.92 -13.23
CA GLU A 95 8.24 -10.08 -14.17
C GLU A 95 8.90 -8.88 -13.48
N ALA A 96 8.25 -8.29 -12.46
CA ALA A 96 8.79 -7.16 -11.71
C ALA A 96 9.99 -7.57 -10.87
N VAL A 97 9.90 -8.67 -10.12
CA VAL A 97 11.01 -9.19 -9.28
C VAL A 97 12.26 -9.42 -10.12
N GLY A 98 12.14 -9.97 -11.33
CA GLY A 98 13.27 -10.17 -12.24
C GLY A 98 13.94 -8.89 -12.74
N ARG A 99 13.32 -7.72 -12.53
CA ARG A 99 13.84 -6.40 -12.93
C ARG A 99 14.30 -5.54 -11.76
N VAL A 100 14.05 -5.96 -10.52
CA VAL A 100 14.52 -5.23 -9.34
C VAL A 100 16.05 -5.35 -9.29
N PRO A 101 16.79 -4.23 -9.21
CA PRO A 101 18.24 -4.27 -9.09
C PRO A 101 18.66 -4.92 -7.78
N ALA A 102 19.76 -5.68 -7.81
CA ALA A 102 20.33 -6.32 -6.61
C ALA A 102 20.81 -5.29 -5.58
N GLU A 103 21.36 -4.17 -6.06
CA GLU A 103 21.82 -3.06 -5.23
C GLU A 103 20.77 -1.96 -5.15
N ARG A 104 20.62 -1.36 -3.96
CA ARG A 104 19.67 -0.28 -3.71
C ARG A 104 20.37 1.07 -3.79
N GLY A 105 19.93 1.93 -4.71
CA GLY A 105 20.39 3.33 -4.82
C GLY A 105 19.43 4.37 -4.24
N CYS A 106 18.32 3.96 -3.63
CA CYS A 106 17.28 4.86 -3.12
C CYS A 106 17.51 5.26 -1.66
N ALA A 107 16.95 6.40 -1.26
CA ALA A 107 16.99 6.89 0.13
C ALA A 107 16.19 6.03 1.14
N CYS A 108 15.38 5.07 0.69
CA CYS A 108 14.58 4.21 1.57
C CYS A 108 15.45 3.43 2.57
N ALA A 109 16.66 3.04 2.17
CA ALA A 109 17.60 2.26 2.99
C ALA A 109 18.23 3.03 4.17
N SER A 110 17.91 4.32 4.29
CA SER A 110 18.35 5.19 5.39
C SER A 110 17.21 6.05 5.93
N ALA A 111 15.95 5.70 5.62
CA ALA A 111 14.79 6.52 5.96
C ALA A 111 14.64 6.77 7.48
N LEU A 112 15.14 5.85 8.30
CA LEU A 112 15.00 5.92 9.76
C LEU A 112 16.14 6.72 10.42
N SER A 113 17.24 6.97 9.71
CA SER A 113 18.47 7.56 10.24
C SER A 113 18.29 8.89 10.98
N THR A 114 17.29 9.69 10.59
CA THR A 114 16.99 11.00 11.20
C THR A 114 15.60 11.05 11.84
N ALA A 115 14.91 9.92 11.94
CA ALA A 115 13.53 9.85 12.42
C ALA A 115 13.41 9.35 13.87
N ILE A 116 14.50 8.81 14.45
CA ILE A 116 14.53 8.39 15.85
C ILE A 116 14.83 9.60 16.73
N ILE A 117 13.83 10.06 17.47
CA ILE A 117 13.95 11.21 18.39
C ILE A 117 14.36 10.75 19.79
N THR A 118 13.96 9.54 20.20
CA THR A 118 14.25 9.02 21.53
C THR A 118 15.76 8.81 21.69
N SER A 119 16.35 9.41 22.73
CA SER A 119 17.75 9.20 23.07
C SER A 119 18.05 7.72 23.28
N PRO A 120 19.13 7.16 22.69
CA PRO A 120 19.50 5.74 22.84
C PRO A 120 19.60 5.25 24.29
N ASP A 121 19.97 6.13 25.23
CA ASP A 121 20.12 5.79 26.65
C ASP A 121 18.76 5.70 27.37
N ALA A 122 17.71 6.29 26.80
CA ALA A 122 16.35 6.26 27.34
C ALA A 122 15.52 5.08 26.80
N ILE A 123 16.04 4.33 25.82
CA ILE A 123 15.33 3.19 25.22
C ILE A 123 15.55 1.95 26.11
N PRO A 124 14.49 1.32 26.63
CA PRO A 124 14.61 0.11 27.44
C PRO A 124 15.32 -1.01 26.68
N ALA A 125 16.09 -1.83 27.40
CA ALA A 125 16.85 -2.93 26.79
C ALA A 125 15.94 -3.94 26.06
N GLU A 126 14.73 -4.19 26.58
CA GLU A 126 13.71 -5.00 25.93
C GLU A 126 13.29 -4.41 24.57
N THR A 127 12.96 -3.12 24.53
CA THR A 127 12.58 -2.45 23.28
C THR A 127 13.72 -2.45 22.26
N LYS A 128 14.97 -2.25 22.69
CA LYS A 128 16.15 -2.36 21.79
C LYS A 128 16.25 -3.75 21.16
N ARG A 129 16.01 -4.80 21.96
CA ARG A 129 16.04 -6.20 21.48
C ARG A 129 14.90 -6.46 20.50
N ASP A 130 13.68 -6.06 20.83
CA ASP A 130 12.50 -6.36 20.03
C ASP A 130 12.51 -5.60 18.69
N LEU A 131 13.01 -4.35 18.69
CA LEU A 131 13.14 -3.53 17.49
C LEU A 131 14.50 -3.64 16.80
N ALA A 132 15.40 -4.53 17.25
CA ALA A 132 16.73 -4.69 16.67
C ALA A 132 16.74 -4.83 15.13
N PRO A 133 15.80 -5.56 14.49
CA PRO A 133 15.74 -5.66 13.03
C PRO A 133 15.48 -4.33 12.31
N ILE A 134 14.89 -3.34 13.00
CA ILE A 134 14.47 -2.06 12.45
C ILE A 134 15.45 -0.95 12.87
N ILE A 135 15.69 -0.80 14.18
CA ILE A 135 16.48 0.32 14.72
C ILE A 135 17.95 -0.02 14.98
N GLY A 136 18.34 -1.29 14.96
CA GLY A 136 19.66 -1.74 15.45
C GLY A 136 20.86 -1.18 14.68
N LYS A 137 20.64 -0.68 13.46
CA LYS A 137 21.65 0.06 12.69
C LYS A 137 22.03 1.41 13.32
N TYR A 138 21.11 2.02 14.06
CA TYR A 138 21.21 3.38 14.60
C TYR A 138 21.28 3.41 16.12
N VAL A 139 20.63 2.46 16.79
CA VAL A 139 20.56 2.37 18.25
C VAL A 139 21.36 1.15 18.68
N LYS A 140 22.48 1.38 19.37
CA LYS A 140 23.28 0.34 20.03
C LYS A 140 22.89 0.17 21.50
#